data_AF-A0A972IHY7-F1
#
_entry.id   AF-A0A972IHY7-F1
#
_cell.length_a   1.000
_cell.length_b   1.000
_cell.length_c   1.000
_cell.angle_alpha   90.00
_cell.angle_beta   90.00
_cell.angle_gamma   90.00
#
_symmetry.space_group_name_H-M   'P 1'
#
loop_
_entity.id
_entity.type
_entity.pdbx_description
1 polymer ?
#
loop_
_entity_poly.entity_id
_entity_poly.type
_entity_poly.pdbx_seq_one_letter_code
_entity_poly.pdbx_strand_id
1 'polypeptide(L)'
;MMARFHRLLAAETPGEGARVQTLGPAGRAVVDEEGDYDKPHAVRVAAPAGTDGAVWSLALLQPRAGGLNIDDVNLWLDSALPPYLSTREDWALVFGKRKHP
;
A
#
# COMPACT_ATOMS: atom_id res chain seq x y z
N MET A 1 -17.96 -9.45 6.97
CA MET A 1 -18.00 -8.16 6.27
C MET A 1 -16.67 -7.98 5.58
N MET A 2 -16.62 -7.60 4.30
CA MET A 2 -15.34 -7.29 3.64
C MET A 2 -14.92 -5.87 4.03
N ALA A 3 -13.72 -5.73 4.59
CA ALA A 3 -13.16 -4.43 4.90
C ALA A 3 -12.51 -3.82 3.65
N ARG A 4 -12.47 -2.49 3.59
CA ARG A 4 -11.82 -1.73 2.53
C ARG A 4 -10.98 -0.63 3.14
N PHE A 5 -9.81 -0.41 2.56
CA PHE A 5 -9.01 0.77 2.81
C PHE A 5 -8.57 1.37 1.48
N HIS A 6 -8.17 2.63 1.50
CA HIS A 6 -7.69 3.31 0.31
C HIS A 6 -6.38 4.05 0.59
N ARG A 7 -5.66 4.34 -0.48
CA ARG A 7 -4.47 5.19 -0.49
C ARG A 7 -4.52 6.09 -1.71
N LEU A 8 -3.85 7.22 -1.65
CA LEU A 8 -3.73 8.16 -2.76
C LEU A 8 -2.28 8.20 -3.21
N LEU A 9 -2.06 8.22 -4.51
CA LEU A 9 -0.74 8.42 -5.13
C LEU A 9 -0.76 9.66 -6.01
N ALA A 10 0.34 10.40 -6.03
CA ALA A 10 0.58 11.44 -7.01
C ALA A 10 2.09 11.59 -7.25
N ALA A 11 2.47 11.83 -8.50
CA ALA A 11 3.78 12.31 -8.88
C ALA A 11 3.59 13.58 -9.71
N GLU A 12 4.00 14.73 -9.18
CA GLU A 12 3.76 16.04 -9.83
C GLU A 12 4.89 16.42 -10.80
N THR A 13 5.93 15.60 -10.87
CA THR A 13 7.12 15.79 -11.70
C THR A 13 7.06 14.87 -12.93
N PRO A 14 7.21 15.39 -14.16
CA PRO A 14 7.24 14.55 -15.36
C PRO A 14 8.38 13.53 -15.34
N GLY A 15 8.09 12.30 -15.76
CA GLY A 15 9.06 11.22 -15.74
C GLY A 15 9.16 10.51 -14.39
N GLU A 16 8.26 10.82 -13.46
CA GLU A 16 8.10 10.10 -12.20
C GLU A 16 6.87 9.19 -12.25
N GLY A 17 6.88 8.16 -11.42
CA GLY A 17 5.82 7.18 -11.34
C GLY A 17 6.17 6.04 -10.41
N ALA A 18 5.21 5.17 -10.16
CA ALA A 18 5.44 4.05 -9.26
C ALA A 18 4.74 2.79 -9.73
N ARG A 19 5.31 1.65 -9.34
CA ARG A 19 4.59 0.40 -9.22
C ARG A 19 4.16 0.25 -7.77
N VAL A 20 2.87 0.06 -7.55
CA VAL A 20 2.29 -0.05 -6.22
C VAL A 20 1.75 -1.45 -6.01
N GLN A 21 2.17 -2.08 -4.92
CA GLN A 21 1.75 -3.44 -4.61
C GLN A 21 1.09 -3.51 -3.23
N THR A 22 0.00 -4.27 -3.15
CA THR A 22 -0.51 -4.79 -1.88
C THR A 22 -0.45 -6.31 -1.92
N LEU A 23 0.28 -6.91 -0.99
CA LEU A 23 0.27 -8.36 -0.79
C LEU A 23 -0.68 -8.72 0.35
N GLY A 24 -1.56 -9.69 0.07
CA GLY A 24 -2.35 -10.32 1.12
C GLY A 24 -1.50 -11.26 1.99
N PRO A 25 -2.09 -11.86 3.04
CA PRO A 25 -1.36 -12.67 4.02
C PRO A 25 -0.67 -13.91 3.46
N ALA A 26 -1.14 -14.40 2.31
CA ALA A 26 -0.52 -15.53 1.61
C ALA A 26 0.64 -15.11 0.70
N GLY A 27 1.09 -13.85 0.77
CA GLY A 27 2.14 -13.29 -0.09
C GLY A 27 1.71 -13.05 -1.55
N ARG A 28 0.42 -13.25 -1.87
CA ARG A 28 -0.13 -12.99 -3.21
C ARG A 28 -0.55 -11.54 -3.34
N ALA A 29 -0.25 -10.95 -4.50
CA ALA A 29 -0.69 -9.60 -4.81
C ALA A 29 -2.22 -9.55 -4.93
N VAL A 30 -2.83 -8.65 -4.17
CA VAL A 30 -4.24 -8.26 -4.27
C VAL A 30 -4.37 -6.99 -5.12
N VAL A 31 -3.32 -6.17 -5.10
CA VAL A 31 -3.14 -5.01 -5.99
C VAL A 31 -1.71 -5.06 -6.52
N ASP A 32 -1.55 -4.85 -7.83
CA ASP A 32 -0.27 -4.66 -8.52
C ASP A 32 -0.56 -3.76 -9.73
N GLU A 33 -0.35 -2.46 -9.53
CA GLU A 33 -0.69 -1.41 -10.49
C GLU A 33 0.55 -0.54 -10.73
N GLU A 34 0.64 0.06 -11.91
CA GLU A 34 1.76 0.92 -12.31
C GLU A 34 1.22 2.12 -13.09
N GLY A 35 1.79 3.30 -12.85
CA GLY A 35 1.41 4.53 -13.52
C GLY A 35 2.36 5.69 -13.26
N ASP A 36 2.21 6.75 -14.07
CA ASP A 36 2.89 8.04 -13.88
C ASP A 36 2.33 8.78 -12.64
N TYR A 37 1.03 8.70 -12.40
CA TYR A 37 0.33 9.39 -11.34
C TYR A 37 0.46 10.92 -11.41
N ASP A 38 0.54 11.47 -12.63
CA ASP A 38 0.49 12.92 -12.93
C ASP A 38 -0.74 13.62 -12.32
N LYS A 39 -1.76 12.83 -11.95
CA LYS A 39 -2.93 13.26 -11.21
C LYS A 39 -3.15 12.35 -10.01
N PRO A 40 -3.69 12.90 -8.89
CA PRO A 40 -4.02 12.09 -7.73
C PRO A 40 -4.86 10.87 -8.08
N HIS A 41 -4.33 9.69 -7.76
CA HIS A 41 -4.91 8.40 -8.09
C HIS A 41 -5.22 7.61 -6.83
N ALA A 42 -6.50 7.28 -6.63
CA ALA A 42 -6.95 6.56 -5.45
C ALA A 42 -6.92 5.05 -5.71
N VAL A 43 -6.02 4.34 -5.03
CA VAL A 43 -5.95 2.88 -5.06
C VAL A 43 -6.79 2.31 -3.93
N ARG A 44 -7.76 1.48 -4.27
CA ARG A 44 -8.69 0.85 -3.32
C ARG A 44 -8.32 -0.61 -3.13
N VAL A 45 -8.18 -1.03 -1.88
CA VAL A 45 -7.86 -2.42 -1.54
C VAL A 45 -9.05 -3.06 -0.85
N ALA A 46 -9.47 -4.23 -1.35
CA ALA A 46 -10.45 -5.08 -0.68
C ALA A 46 -9.71 -6.10 0.20
N ALA A 47 -10.06 -6.15 1.48
CA ALA A 47 -9.63 -7.20 2.40
C ALA A 47 -10.74 -8.27 2.47
N PRO A 48 -10.48 -9.51 2.01
CA PRO A 48 -11.42 -10.61 2.12
C PRO A 48 -11.82 -10.90 3.56
N ALA A 49 -13.01 -11.47 3.76
CA ALA A 49 -13.41 -11.93 5.08
C ALA A 49 -12.45 -13.00 5.60
N GLY A 50 -12.15 -12.98 6.90
CA GLY A 50 -11.24 -13.95 7.53
C GLY A 50 -9.75 -13.58 7.46
N THR A 51 -9.41 -12.40 6.93
CA THR A 51 -8.02 -11.90 6.95
C THR A 51 -7.75 -10.92 8.10
N ASP A 52 -8.68 -10.80 9.05
CA ASP A 52 -8.56 -9.88 10.19
C ASP A 52 -7.37 -10.28 11.08
N GLY A 53 -6.57 -9.29 11.48
CA GLY A 53 -5.38 -9.50 12.32
C GLY A 53 -4.21 -10.22 11.64
N ALA A 54 -4.33 -10.55 10.35
CA ALA A 54 -3.23 -11.08 9.55
C ALA A 54 -2.33 -9.95 9.04
N VAL A 55 -1.08 -10.26 8.71
CA VAL A 55 -0.16 -9.27 8.15
C VAL A 55 -0.37 -9.14 6.65
N TRP A 56 -0.42 -7.88 6.21
CA TRP A 56 -0.46 -7.47 4.82
C TRP A 56 0.79 -6.64 4.54
N SER A 57 1.26 -6.65 3.29
CA SER A 57 2.39 -5.81 2.88
C SER A 57 1.95 -4.75 1.88
N LEU A 58 2.48 -3.55 2.04
CA LEU A 58 2.39 -2.45 1.09
C LEU A 58 3.78 -2.15 0.56
N ALA A 59 3.92 -2.04 -0.75
CA ALA A 59 5.17 -1.64 -1.38
C ALA A 59 4.95 -0.54 -2.41
N LEU A 60 5.87 0.43 -2.41
CA LEU A 60 6.08 1.39 -3.48
C LEU A 60 7.40 0.99 -4.15
N LEU A 61 7.35 0.66 -5.44
CA LEU A 61 8.44 0.03 -6.18
C LEU A 61 8.72 0.79 -7.47
N GLN A 62 9.97 0.69 -7.94
CA GLN A 62 10.37 1.17 -9.25
C GLN A 62 9.44 0.59 -10.35
N PRO A 63 8.89 1.42 -11.26
CA PRO A 63 8.14 0.96 -12.42
C PRO A 63 8.91 -0.05 -13.28
N ARG A 64 8.19 -1.00 -13.88
CA ARG A 64 8.76 -1.95 -14.85
C ARG A 64 8.94 -1.32 -16.21
N ALA A 65 8.02 -0.44 -16.61
CA ALA A 65 8.15 0.33 -17.83
C ALA A 65 9.34 1.28 -17.70
N GLY A 66 10.21 1.29 -18.71
CA GLY A 66 11.32 2.24 -18.75
C GLY A 66 10.83 3.67 -18.92
N GLY A 67 11.58 4.63 -18.36
CA GLY A 67 11.30 6.06 -18.52
C GLY A 67 10.58 6.74 -17.36
N LEU A 68 10.28 6.00 -16.28
CA LEU A 68 9.75 6.56 -15.04
C LEU A 68 10.71 6.27 -13.86
N ASN A 69 10.90 7.23 -12.95
CA ASN A 69 11.61 7.06 -11.67
C ASN A 69 10.61 7.13 -10.50
N ILE A 70 10.99 6.62 -9.34
CA ILE A 70 10.13 6.58 -8.14
C ILE A 70 10.40 7.73 -7.16
N ASP A 71 11.43 8.54 -7.40
CA ASP A 71 12.05 9.36 -6.36
C ASP A 71 11.09 10.43 -5.82
N ASP A 72 10.28 11.06 -6.69
CA ASP A 72 9.36 12.14 -6.31
C ASP A 72 7.88 11.69 -6.31
N VAL A 73 7.61 10.50 -5.76
CA VAL A 73 6.24 9.97 -5.61
C VAL A 73 5.70 10.20 -4.20
N ASN A 74 4.54 10.83 -4.11
CA ASN A 74 3.80 11.00 -2.86
C ASN A 74 2.79 9.87 -2.64
N LEU A 75 2.76 9.34 -1.42
CA LEU A 75 1.81 8.32 -0.98
C LEU A 75 1.08 8.80 0.28
N TRP A 76 -0.23 8.99 0.18
CA TRP A 76 -1.09 9.26 1.33
C TRP A 76 -1.87 8.00 1.72
N LEU A 77 -1.93 7.76 3.03
CA LEU A 77 -2.62 6.61 3.61
C LEU A 77 -3.90 7.07 4.30
N ASP A 78 -4.94 6.25 4.22
CA ASP A 78 -6.16 6.42 5.02
C ASP A 78 -5.80 6.58 6.50
N SER A 79 -6.45 7.50 7.21
CA SER A 79 -6.15 7.82 8.61
C SER A 79 -6.31 6.65 9.57
N ALA A 80 -7.02 5.59 9.16
CA ALA A 80 -7.14 4.36 9.93
C ALA A 80 -5.90 3.44 9.80
N LEU A 81 -5.01 3.64 8.83
CA LEU A 81 -3.86 2.77 8.59
C LEU A 81 -2.63 3.02 9.49
N PRO A 82 -2.22 4.28 9.81
CA PRO A 82 -0.99 4.56 10.53
C PRO A 82 -0.75 3.73 11.80
N PRO A 83 -1.75 3.44 12.66
CA PRO A 83 -1.53 2.61 13.85
C PRO A 83 -1.13 1.16 13.57
N TYR A 84 -1.33 0.68 12.34
CA TYR A 84 -1.09 -0.70 11.93
C TYR A 84 0.10 -0.86 10.98
N LEU A 85 0.79 0.24 10.65
CA LEU A 85 1.95 0.19 9.78
C LEU A 85 3.17 -0.27 10.57
N SER A 86 3.93 -1.16 9.95
CA SER A 86 5.25 -1.52 10.43
C SER A 86 6.18 -1.70 9.24
N THR A 87 7.44 -1.31 9.42
CA THR A 87 8.49 -1.49 8.42
C THR A 87 8.94 -2.96 8.30
N ARG A 88 8.53 -3.81 9.25
CA ARG A 88 8.86 -5.24 9.27
C ARG A 88 7.63 -6.09 9.60
N GLU A 89 7.54 -7.25 8.95
CA GLU A 89 6.47 -8.21 9.17
C GLU A 89 6.42 -8.73 10.62
N ASP A 90 7.58 -9.08 11.18
CA ASP A 90 7.68 -9.59 12.55
C ASP A 90 7.18 -8.57 13.58
N TRP A 91 7.43 -7.28 13.34
CA TRP A 91 6.95 -6.19 14.19
C TRP A 91 5.44 -5.99 14.06
N ALA A 92 4.88 -6.10 12.85
CA ALA A 92 3.43 -6.06 12.64
C ALA A 92 2.73 -7.18 13.44
N LEU A 93 3.29 -8.39 13.47
CA LEU A 93 2.76 -9.51 14.26
C LEU A 93 2.79 -9.26 15.78
N VAL A 94 3.88 -8.65 16.27
CA VAL A 94 4.10 -8.42 17.70
C VAL A 94 3.27 -7.23 18.21
N PHE A 95 3.26 -6.11 17.48
CA PHE A 95 2.66 -4.87 17.95
C PHE A 95 1.23 -4.64 17.44
N GLY A 96 0.86 -5.21 16.30
CA GLY A 96 -0.49 -5.07 15.72
C GLY A 96 -1.60 -5.78 16.52
N LYS A 97 -1.24 -6.61 17.50
CA LYS A 97 -2.18 -7.32 18.38
C LYS A 97 -2.48 -6.59 19.69
N ARG A 98 -1.80 -5.46 19.98
CA ARG A 98 -2.12 -4.68 21.18
C ARG A 98 -3.51 -4.09 21.01
N LYS A 99 -4.46 -4.54 21.85
CA LYS A 99 -5.69 -3.79 22.06
C LYS A 99 -5.32 -2.44 22.65
N HIS A 100 -5.78 -1.36 22.03
CA HIS A 100 -5.80 -0.06 22.70
C HIS A 100 -6.50 -0.23 24.05
N PRO A 101 -5.96 0.34 25.15
CA PRO A 101 -6.66 0.33 26.44
C PRO A 101 -8.03 1.01 26.35
#